data_AF-A0A433BLN6-F1
#
_entry.id   AF-A0A433BLN6-F1
#
_cell.length_a   1.000
_cell.length_b   1.000
_cell.length_c   1.000
_cell.angle_alpha   90.00
_cell.angle_beta   90.00
_cell.angle_gamma   90.00
#
_symmetry.space_group_name_H-M   'P 1'
#
loop_
_entity.id
_entity.type
_entity.pdbx_description
1 polymer ?
#
loop_
_entity_poly.entity_id
_entity_poly.type
_entity_poly.pdbx_seq_one_letter_code
_entity_poly.pdbx_strand_id
1 'polypeptide(L)'
;MDGATEEEDFSGIPIKERLDHKVLRLRIFLLRSCAINRRSRSIHYLLQVWKARVSAYEELAKKFRLADPADAREFTQYDGCLKKMAVDANAVAQESGLTTLINYVENAPNAARTRETVIPAVVEKCFGSTRAGTKAKALELILMYIEIDVADPVVVSGTACYFYVTSTALWFKPLFEFILPGLDAKQPKLVAQTVLTLKEITVSPKPILKHLAKIFGHVDKNVRTEATALTMEVHRWLGAALSSYLSELKPVQVKELEEGFAKLPADKPVAARLLRSQVAAAVDAEQGND
;
A
#
# COMPACT_ATOMS: atom_id res chain seq x y z
N MET A 1 37.84 12.08 17.44
CA MET A 1 38.09 12.21 15.99
C MET A 1 36.90 11.59 15.30
N ASP A 2 35.90 12.43 15.07
CA ASP A 2 34.63 12.04 14.48
C ASP A 2 34.86 11.60 13.04
N GLY A 3 34.54 10.33 12.77
CA GLY A 3 34.52 9.80 11.41
C GLY A 3 33.32 10.38 10.67
N ALA A 4 33.49 11.57 10.09
CA ALA A 4 32.57 12.08 9.09
C ALA A 4 32.56 11.10 7.92
N THR A 5 31.48 10.34 7.79
CA THR A 5 31.18 9.59 6.58
C THR A 5 30.97 10.63 5.48
N GLU A 6 31.92 10.75 4.54
CA GLU A 6 31.71 11.54 3.33
C GLU A 6 30.40 11.09 2.67
N GLU A 7 29.45 12.00 2.55
CA GLU A 7 28.17 11.75 1.91
C GLU A 7 28.44 11.63 0.40
N GLU A 8 28.42 10.39 -0.12
CA GLU A 8 28.69 10.11 -1.53
C GLU A 8 27.64 10.83 -2.41
N ASP A 9 28.06 11.82 -3.20
CA ASP A 9 27.18 12.56 -4.10
C ASP A 9 26.89 11.76 -5.38
N PHE A 10 25.64 11.34 -5.53
CA PHE A 10 25.15 10.59 -6.69
C PHE A 10 24.41 11.45 -7.73
N SER A 11 24.37 12.78 -7.55
CA SER A 11 23.62 13.71 -8.42
C SER A 11 24.10 13.71 -9.88
N GLY A 12 25.38 13.38 -10.11
CA GLY A 12 25.97 13.28 -11.45
C GLY A 12 25.50 12.09 -12.29
N ILE A 13 24.73 11.14 -11.73
CA ILE A 13 24.25 9.93 -12.42
C ILE A 13 22.76 10.07 -12.77
N PRO A 14 22.33 9.77 -14.00
CA PRO A 14 20.91 9.79 -14.37
C PRO A 14 20.05 8.92 -13.44
N ILE A 15 18.87 9.41 -13.05
CA ILE A 15 17.94 8.69 -12.15
C ILE A 15 17.65 7.27 -12.65
N LYS A 16 17.36 7.11 -13.95
CA LYS A 16 16.99 5.80 -14.53
C LYS A 16 18.08 4.75 -14.35
N GLU A 17 19.35 5.16 -14.36
CA GLU A 17 20.48 4.27 -14.16
C GLU A 17 20.66 3.89 -12.68
N ARG A 18 20.39 4.83 -11.76
CA ARG A 18 20.41 4.56 -10.31
C ARG A 18 19.28 3.64 -9.85
N LEU A 19 18.15 3.66 -10.56
CA LEU A 19 16.99 2.80 -10.28
C LEU A 19 17.15 1.35 -10.77
N ASP A 20 18.09 1.07 -11.66
CA ASP A 20 18.20 -0.27 -12.24
C ASP A 20 18.94 -1.23 -11.29
N HIS A 21 18.21 -2.26 -10.86
CA HIS A 21 18.72 -3.35 -10.04
C HIS A 21 19.70 -4.29 -10.79
N LYS A 22 19.83 -4.16 -12.13
CA LYS A 22 20.62 -5.05 -13.00
C LYS A 22 21.91 -4.44 -13.59
N VAL A 23 22.12 -3.13 -13.52
CA VAL A 23 23.12 -2.42 -14.37
C VAL A 23 24.59 -2.81 -14.14
N LEU A 24 24.94 -3.57 -13.10
CA LEU A 24 26.35 -3.85 -12.78
C LEU A 24 26.80 -5.29 -13.03
N ARG A 25 26.18 -6.08 -13.92
CA ARG A 25 26.77 -7.36 -14.36
C ARG A 25 27.36 -7.38 -15.77
N LEU A 26 26.76 -6.69 -16.75
CA LEU A 26 27.14 -6.88 -18.15
C LEU A 26 28.34 -6.05 -18.63
N ARG A 27 28.65 -4.90 -17.99
CA ARG A 27 29.81 -4.06 -18.35
C ARG A 27 31.15 -4.56 -17.78
N ILE A 28 31.15 -5.68 -17.03
CA ILE A 28 32.36 -6.32 -16.47
C ILE A 28 33.19 -7.02 -17.54
N PHE A 29 32.53 -7.65 -18.51
CA PHE A 29 33.20 -8.62 -19.37
C PHE A 29 34.04 -7.97 -20.49
N LEU A 30 33.59 -6.81 -20.99
CA LEU A 30 34.22 -6.14 -22.14
C LEU A 30 35.40 -5.22 -21.79
N LEU A 31 35.65 -4.92 -20.51
CA LEU A 31 36.68 -3.97 -20.09
C LEU A 31 38.01 -4.63 -19.66
N ARG A 32 38.14 -5.95 -19.80
CA ARG A 32 39.35 -6.70 -19.38
C ARG A 32 40.57 -6.49 -20.29
N SER A 33 40.45 -5.86 -21.45
CA SER A 33 41.52 -5.90 -22.47
C SER A 33 42.32 -4.61 -22.74
N CYS A 34 42.02 -3.45 -22.13
CA CYS A 34 42.78 -2.22 -22.43
C CYS A 34 43.21 -1.41 -21.20
N ALA A 35 44.52 -1.42 -20.95
CA ALA A 35 45.22 -0.65 -19.93
C ALA A 35 45.49 0.79 -20.40
N ILE A 36 44.56 1.72 -20.16
CA ILE A 36 44.84 3.17 -20.22
C ILE A 36 44.07 3.88 -19.07
N ASN A 37 44.87 4.51 -18.19
CA ASN A 37 44.60 5.58 -17.23
C ASN A 37 43.76 5.33 -15.94
N ARG A 38 44.40 5.66 -14.81
CA ARG A 38 43.97 5.57 -13.40
C ARG A 38 43.19 6.83 -13.00
N ARG A 39 41.90 6.68 -12.68
CA ARG A 39 41.04 7.45 -11.75
C ARG A 39 39.59 7.06 -12.10
N SER A 40 38.71 6.82 -11.14
CA SER A 40 37.28 6.49 -11.34
C SER A 40 36.87 5.03 -11.69
N ARG A 41 37.76 4.17 -12.21
CA ARG A 41 37.37 2.81 -12.67
C ARG A 41 37.10 1.75 -11.56
N SER A 42 37.37 2.05 -10.29
CA SER A 42 37.18 1.14 -9.14
C SER A 42 36.34 1.73 -7.98
N ILE A 43 35.83 2.96 -8.12
CA ILE A 43 35.13 3.72 -7.06
C ILE A 43 33.66 3.30 -6.89
N HIS A 44 33.11 2.55 -7.86
CA HIS A 44 31.68 2.66 -8.18
C HIS A 44 30.94 1.30 -8.22
N TYR A 45 31.65 0.18 -8.00
CA TYR A 45 31.18 -1.11 -8.52
C TYR A 45 30.23 -1.90 -7.59
N LEU A 46 30.33 -1.84 -6.25
CA LEU A 46 29.64 -2.85 -5.40
C LEU A 46 29.14 -2.40 -4.02
N LEU A 47 29.62 -1.30 -3.43
CA LEU A 47 29.49 -1.05 -1.98
C LEU A 47 28.18 -0.37 -1.51
N GLN A 48 27.44 0.27 -2.43
CA GLN A 48 26.35 1.20 -2.08
C GLN A 48 25.14 1.13 -3.03
N VAL A 49 24.92 0.05 -3.81
CA VAL A 49 23.83 -0.01 -4.82
C VAL A 49 22.48 0.41 -4.23
N TRP A 50 22.22 0.10 -2.96
CA TRP A 50 21.01 0.54 -2.28
C TRP A 50 21.00 2.02 -1.86
N LYS A 51 22.16 2.63 -1.54
CA LYS A 51 22.27 4.07 -1.26
C LYS A 51 22.15 4.91 -2.54
N ALA A 52 22.69 4.44 -3.66
CA ALA A 52 22.41 5.03 -4.97
C ALA A 52 20.90 4.98 -5.30
N ARG A 53 20.23 3.87 -4.97
CA ARG A 53 18.76 3.77 -5.07
C ARG A 53 18.04 4.71 -4.11
N VAL A 54 18.48 4.82 -2.85
CA VAL A 54 17.94 5.79 -1.88
C VAL A 54 18.03 7.21 -2.42
N SER A 55 19.20 7.61 -2.93
CA SER A 55 19.37 8.92 -3.57
C SER A 55 18.42 9.12 -4.76
N ALA A 56 18.24 8.09 -5.60
CA ALA A 56 17.30 8.15 -6.71
C ALA A 56 15.84 8.27 -6.25
N TYR A 57 15.45 7.55 -5.20
CA TYR A 57 14.13 7.61 -4.59
C TYR A 57 13.87 9.00 -4.00
N GLU A 58 14.81 9.55 -3.24
CA GLU A 58 14.69 10.90 -2.66
C GLU A 58 14.59 12.00 -3.73
N GLU A 59 15.38 11.90 -4.81
CA GLU A 59 15.27 12.82 -5.93
C GLU A 59 13.94 12.66 -6.68
N LEU A 60 13.47 11.43 -6.88
CA LEU A 60 12.15 11.18 -7.47
C LEU A 60 11.01 11.70 -6.60
N ALA A 61 11.09 11.54 -5.28
CA ALA A 61 10.09 12.05 -4.35
C ALA A 61 9.98 13.58 -4.47
N LYS A 62 11.12 14.28 -4.58
CA LYS A 62 11.15 15.72 -4.86
C LYS A 62 10.56 16.05 -6.23
N LYS A 63 10.86 15.26 -7.26
CA LYS A 63 10.29 15.45 -8.60
C LYS A 63 8.78 15.27 -8.61
N PHE A 64 8.25 14.20 -8.03
CA PHE A 64 6.80 13.97 -7.97
C PHE A 64 6.06 15.04 -7.17
N ARG A 65 6.71 15.62 -6.15
CA ARG A 65 6.14 16.72 -5.38
C ARG A 65 6.11 18.06 -6.12
N LEU A 66 7.08 18.31 -7.01
CA LEU A 66 7.20 19.57 -7.76
C LEU A 66 6.63 19.50 -9.18
N ALA A 67 6.39 18.29 -9.69
CA ALA A 67 5.86 18.06 -11.02
C ALA A 67 4.46 18.65 -11.15
N ASP A 68 4.19 19.24 -12.31
CA ASP A 68 2.86 19.73 -12.66
C ASP A 68 1.93 18.51 -12.87
N PRO A 69 0.82 18.40 -12.12
CA PRO A 69 -0.17 17.33 -12.34
C PRO A 69 -0.70 17.26 -13.78
N ALA A 70 -0.59 18.33 -14.56
CA ALA A 70 -0.98 18.37 -15.97
C ALA A 70 -0.01 17.60 -16.91
N ASP A 71 1.28 17.47 -16.58
CA ASP A 71 2.22 16.70 -17.42
C ASP A 71 2.32 15.24 -16.96
N ALA A 72 1.36 14.44 -17.40
CA ALA A 72 1.30 13.01 -17.10
C ALA A 72 2.56 12.22 -17.54
N ARG A 73 3.39 12.75 -18.46
CA ARG A 73 4.59 12.05 -18.96
C ARG A 73 5.70 11.98 -17.93
N GLU A 74 5.77 12.96 -17.03
CA GLU A 74 6.78 12.97 -15.97
C GLU A 74 6.59 11.80 -15.00
N PHE A 75 5.34 11.35 -14.85
CA PHE A 75 4.95 10.21 -14.00
C PHE A 75 5.01 8.88 -14.75
N THR A 76 4.42 8.79 -15.96
CA THR A 76 4.27 7.52 -16.71
C THR A 76 5.60 6.84 -17.03
N GLN A 77 6.67 7.61 -17.24
CA GLN A 77 7.99 7.06 -17.54
C GLN A 77 8.60 6.22 -16.39
N TYR A 78 8.06 6.33 -15.17
CA TYR A 78 8.54 5.62 -13.98
C TYR A 78 7.61 4.48 -13.54
N ASP A 79 6.47 4.25 -14.22
CA ASP A 79 5.53 3.18 -13.85
C ASP A 79 6.20 1.80 -13.73
N GLY A 80 7.12 1.50 -14.65
CA GLY A 80 7.85 0.22 -14.67
C GLY A 80 8.84 0.03 -13.50
N CYS A 81 9.17 1.07 -12.73
CA CYS A 81 10.04 0.96 -11.56
C CYS A 81 9.29 1.00 -10.22
N LEU A 82 8.02 1.43 -10.18
CA LEU A 82 7.24 1.57 -8.93
C LEU A 82 7.16 0.26 -8.14
N LYS A 83 6.86 -0.87 -8.82
CA LYS A 83 6.84 -2.19 -8.19
C LYS A 83 8.19 -2.53 -7.55
N LYS A 84 9.31 -2.20 -8.22
CA LYS A 84 10.66 -2.52 -7.75
C LYS A 84 11.05 -1.70 -6.51
N MET A 85 10.54 -0.47 -6.39
CA MET A 85 10.71 0.37 -5.21
C MET A 85 10.07 -0.27 -3.97
N ALA A 86 8.84 -0.79 -4.11
CA ALA A 86 8.12 -1.45 -3.03
C ALA A 86 8.78 -2.76 -2.58
N VAL A 87 9.39 -3.51 -3.50
CA VAL A 87 10.02 -4.81 -3.21
C VAL A 87 11.53 -4.75 -3.06
N ASP A 88 12.09 -3.57 -2.77
CA ASP A 88 13.52 -3.42 -2.61
C ASP A 88 14.07 -4.38 -1.55
N ALA A 89 15.20 -5.01 -1.86
CA ALA A 89 15.84 -5.98 -0.98
C ALA A 89 16.42 -5.32 0.28
N ASN A 90 16.80 -4.04 0.22
CA ASN A 90 17.34 -3.31 1.35
C ASN A 90 16.24 -2.53 2.07
N ALA A 91 16.12 -2.69 3.39
CA ALA A 91 15.05 -2.10 4.17
C ALA A 91 15.07 -0.56 4.20
N VAL A 92 16.25 0.09 4.14
CA VAL A 92 16.37 1.56 4.10
C VAL A 92 15.94 2.09 2.74
N ALA A 93 16.40 1.44 1.66
CA ALA A 93 15.98 1.77 0.30
C ALA A 93 14.48 1.55 0.10
N GLN A 94 13.93 0.45 0.63
CA GLN A 94 12.50 0.18 0.61
C GLN A 94 11.70 1.29 1.31
N GLU A 95 12.17 1.76 2.46
CA GLU A 95 11.46 2.80 3.22
C GLU A 95 11.43 4.15 2.49
N SER A 96 12.52 4.52 1.81
CA SER A 96 12.57 5.69 0.94
C SER A 96 11.75 5.50 -0.35
N GLY A 97 11.76 4.29 -0.91
CA GLY A 97 10.92 3.90 -2.03
C GLY A 97 9.42 4.03 -1.72
N LEU A 98 8.97 3.62 -0.53
CA LEU A 98 7.58 3.79 -0.09
C LEU A 98 7.20 5.26 0.04
N THR A 99 8.07 6.11 0.59
CA THR A 99 7.85 7.57 0.61
C THR A 99 7.71 8.14 -0.80
N THR A 100 8.52 7.66 -1.74
CA THR A 100 8.45 8.07 -3.15
C THR A 100 7.11 7.64 -3.78
N LEU A 101 6.65 6.43 -3.47
CA LEU A 101 5.35 5.91 -3.94
C LEU A 101 4.18 6.73 -3.38
N ILE A 102 4.24 7.16 -2.11
CA ILE A 102 3.21 8.04 -1.53
C ILE A 102 3.12 9.36 -2.31
N ASN A 103 4.27 10.02 -2.56
CA ASN A 103 4.30 11.26 -3.35
C ASN A 103 3.84 11.07 -4.80
N TYR A 104 4.17 9.91 -5.40
CA TYR A 104 3.67 9.55 -6.74
C TYR A 104 2.14 9.45 -6.74
N VAL A 105 1.58 8.69 -5.80
CA VAL A 105 0.14 8.47 -5.71
C VAL A 105 -0.57 9.79 -5.46
N GLU A 106 -0.06 10.64 -4.56
CA GLU A 106 -0.66 11.92 -4.23
C GLU A 106 -0.83 12.88 -5.43
N ASN A 107 0.19 12.96 -6.29
CA ASN A 107 0.30 13.99 -7.35
C ASN A 107 0.04 13.47 -8.78
N ALA A 108 0.14 12.15 -9.03
CA ALA A 108 0.00 11.62 -10.38
C ALA A 108 -1.47 11.62 -10.85
N PRO A 109 -1.78 12.12 -12.06
CA PRO A 109 -3.16 12.24 -12.55
C PRO A 109 -3.87 10.90 -12.80
N ASN A 110 -3.12 9.81 -12.98
CA ASN A 110 -3.65 8.47 -13.30
C ASN A 110 -3.03 7.37 -12.41
N ALA A 111 -2.81 7.66 -11.12
CA ALA A 111 -2.19 6.72 -10.19
C ALA A 111 -2.98 5.40 -10.02
N ALA A 112 -4.30 5.41 -10.25
CA ALA A 112 -5.16 4.23 -10.08
C ALA A 112 -4.70 3.02 -10.92
N ARG A 113 -4.09 3.24 -12.10
CA ARG A 113 -3.62 2.14 -12.98
C ARG A 113 -2.52 1.28 -12.37
N THR A 114 -1.76 1.81 -11.41
CA THR A 114 -0.59 1.11 -10.84
C THR A 114 -0.98 0.21 -9.67
N ARG A 115 -2.21 0.33 -9.14
CA ARG A 115 -2.69 -0.37 -7.94
C ARG A 115 -2.54 -1.89 -8.02
N GLU A 116 -2.88 -2.47 -9.17
CA GLU A 116 -2.87 -3.94 -9.39
C GLU A 116 -1.46 -4.53 -9.29
N THR A 117 -0.44 -3.72 -9.56
CA THR A 117 0.96 -4.15 -9.54
C THR A 117 1.67 -3.82 -8.23
N VAL A 118 1.33 -2.68 -7.62
CA VAL A 118 2.00 -2.14 -6.44
C VAL A 118 1.43 -2.73 -5.16
N ILE A 119 0.10 -2.86 -5.05
CA ILE A 119 -0.55 -3.25 -3.78
C ILE A 119 -0.23 -4.70 -3.38
N PRO A 120 -0.35 -5.70 -4.28
CA PRO A 120 0.06 -7.06 -3.94
C PRO A 120 1.53 -7.15 -3.52
N ALA A 121 2.39 -6.34 -4.17
CA ALA A 121 3.82 -6.31 -3.88
C ALA A 121 4.12 -5.70 -2.50
N VAL A 122 3.37 -4.66 -2.10
CA VAL A 122 3.45 -4.04 -0.78
C VAL A 122 2.93 -5.00 0.31
N VAL A 123 1.80 -5.67 0.07
CA VAL A 123 1.22 -6.64 1.01
C VAL A 123 2.20 -7.80 1.24
N GLU A 124 2.78 -8.36 0.18
CA GLU A 124 3.72 -9.48 0.31
C GLU A 124 5.01 -9.09 1.03
N LYS A 125 5.59 -7.91 0.71
CA LYS A 125 6.93 -7.55 1.17
C LYS A 125 6.96 -6.63 2.39
N CYS A 126 6.09 -5.64 2.46
CA CYS A 126 6.16 -4.58 3.48
C CYS A 126 5.45 -4.98 4.78
N PHE A 127 4.38 -5.76 4.73
CA PHE A 127 3.63 -6.16 5.93
C PHE A 127 4.39 -7.15 6.81
N GLY A 128 5.25 -7.99 6.22
CA GLY A 128 6.18 -8.86 6.94
C GLY A 128 7.40 -8.16 7.53
N SER A 129 7.57 -6.85 7.29
CA SER A 129 8.76 -6.10 7.75
C SER A 129 8.82 -5.99 9.28
N THR A 130 10.03 -6.08 9.83
CA THR A 130 10.28 -5.84 11.26
C THR A 130 10.32 -4.35 11.60
N ARG A 131 10.43 -3.46 10.60
CA ARG A 131 10.47 -2.02 10.80
C ARG A 131 9.06 -1.45 10.89
N ALA A 132 8.76 -0.78 12.00
CA ALA A 132 7.48 -0.11 12.19
C ALA A 132 7.22 0.96 11.11
N GLY A 133 8.24 1.75 10.75
CA GLY A 133 8.14 2.79 9.72
C GLY A 133 7.73 2.26 8.34
N THR A 134 8.26 1.11 7.92
CA THR A 134 7.88 0.46 6.66
C THR A 134 6.42 0.04 6.66
N LYS A 135 5.92 -0.54 7.77
CA LYS A 135 4.53 -0.98 7.89
C LYS A 135 3.56 0.21 7.93
N ALA A 136 3.93 1.29 8.63
CA ALA A 136 3.13 2.52 8.67
C ALA A 136 3.02 3.19 7.29
N LYS A 137 4.13 3.34 6.58
CA LYS A 137 4.14 3.87 5.19
C LYS A 137 3.39 2.96 4.21
N ALA A 138 3.47 1.64 4.40
CA ALA A 138 2.72 0.69 3.58
C ALA A 138 1.20 0.82 3.80
N LEU A 139 0.77 0.98 5.05
CA LEU A 139 -0.62 1.25 5.39
C LEU A 139 -1.08 2.59 4.79
N GLU A 140 -0.31 3.65 4.98
CA GLU A 140 -0.60 4.98 4.43
C GLU A 140 -0.71 4.95 2.90
N LEU A 141 0.21 4.26 2.21
CA LEU A 141 0.16 4.09 0.76
C LEU A 141 -1.12 3.39 0.30
N ILE A 142 -1.55 2.32 1.00
CA ILE A 142 -2.79 1.61 0.68
C ILE A 142 -4.01 2.52 0.91
N LEU A 143 -4.02 3.30 1.98
CA LEU A 143 -5.07 4.29 2.25
C LEU A 143 -5.14 5.37 1.17
N MET A 144 -3.99 5.88 0.71
CA MET A 144 -3.93 6.84 -0.40
C MET A 144 -4.47 6.25 -1.71
N TYR A 145 -4.17 4.98 -2.02
CA TYR A 145 -4.76 4.30 -3.18
C TYR A 145 -6.28 4.18 -3.10
N ILE A 146 -6.85 4.03 -1.90
CA ILE A 146 -8.31 4.04 -1.68
C ILE A 146 -8.89 5.41 -1.97
N GLU A 147 -8.25 6.47 -1.46
CA GLU A 147 -8.73 7.84 -1.61
C GLU A 147 -8.78 8.31 -3.07
N ILE A 148 -7.84 7.83 -3.89
CA ILE A 148 -7.70 8.15 -5.32
C ILE A 148 -8.51 7.23 -6.21
N ASP A 149 -8.98 6.11 -5.68
CA ASP A 149 -9.83 5.23 -6.47
C ASP A 149 -11.07 6.02 -6.93
N VAL A 150 -11.29 6.05 -8.23
CA VAL A 150 -12.49 6.62 -8.84
C VAL A 150 -13.39 5.41 -9.10
N ALA A 151 -14.70 5.54 -8.83
CA ALA A 151 -15.66 4.53 -9.29
C ALA A 151 -15.35 4.27 -10.76
N ASP A 152 -14.86 3.07 -11.09
CA ASP A 152 -14.59 2.73 -12.48
C ASP A 152 -15.90 3.02 -13.23
N PRO A 153 -15.93 3.93 -14.22
CA PRO A 153 -17.00 3.87 -15.19
C PRO A 153 -16.79 2.52 -15.83
N VAL A 154 -17.69 1.59 -15.53
CA VAL A 154 -17.77 0.29 -16.16
C VAL A 154 -18.00 0.54 -17.64
N VAL A 155 -16.92 0.81 -18.38
CA VAL A 155 -16.89 0.73 -19.84
C VAL A 155 -16.78 -0.76 -20.12
N VAL A 156 -17.90 -1.45 -19.92
CA VAL A 156 -18.19 -2.74 -20.53
C VAL A 156 -18.31 -2.45 -22.02
N SER A 157 -17.15 -2.38 -22.68
CA SER A 157 -17.05 -2.51 -24.12
C SER A 157 -17.32 -3.98 -24.45
N GLY A 158 -18.58 -4.31 -24.63
CA GLY A 158 -18.98 -5.63 -25.12
C GLY A 158 -20.34 -6.08 -24.62
N THR A 159 -21.37 -5.54 -25.25
CA THR A 159 -22.62 -6.22 -25.61
C THR A 159 -23.28 -7.14 -24.56
N ALA A 160 -24.39 -6.64 -23.99
CA ALA A 160 -25.51 -7.40 -23.44
C ALA A 160 -25.20 -8.36 -22.26
N CYS A 161 -25.27 -7.85 -21.04
CA CYS A 161 -25.96 -8.59 -19.98
C CYS A 161 -26.66 -7.61 -19.01
N TYR A 162 -27.98 -7.71 -19.03
CA TYR A 162 -28.92 -7.09 -18.14
C TYR A 162 -28.73 -7.69 -16.74
N PHE A 163 -28.02 -7.01 -15.85
CA PHE A 163 -28.32 -7.14 -14.42
C PHE A 163 -27.98 -5.83 -13.71
N TYR A 164 -29.03 -5.20 -13.19
CA TYR A 164 -28.94 -4.10 -12.24
C TYR A 164 -28.13 -4.56 -11.01
N VAL A 165 -26.81 -4.40 -11.03
CA VAL A 165 -25.99 -4.49 -9.82
C VAL A 165 -25.99 -3.08 -9.23
N THR A 166 -26.83 -2.92 -8.23
CA THR A 166 -27.01 -1.71 -7.41
C THR A 166 -25.67 -1.03 -7.05
N SER A 167 -25.61 0.26 -7.40
CA SER A 167 -24.51 1.23 -7.40
C SER A 167 -23.75 1.52 -6.09
N THR A 168 -23.48 0.54 -5.23
CA THR A 168 -22.61 0.75 -4.05
C THR A 168 -21.60 -0.37 -3.78
N ALA A 169 -21.63 -1.47 -4.54
CA ALA A 169 -20.83 -2.67 -4.27
C ALA A 169 -19.60 -2.85 -5.20
N LEU A 170 -19.46 -2.06 -6.28
CA LEU A 170 -18.29 -2.12 -7.15
C LEU A 170 -17.08 -1.32 -6.63
N TRP A 171 -17.33 -0.37 -5.72
CA TRP A 171 -16.35 0.59 -5.22
C TRP A 171 -15.21 -0.03 -4.40
N PHE A 172 -15.45 -1.19 -3.79
CA PHE A 172 -14.56 -1.81 -2.81
C PHE A 172 -13.92 -3.13 -3.29
N LYS A 173 -14.42 -3.65 -4.41
CA LYS A 173 -14.09 -5.01 -4.87
C LYS A 173 -12.65 -5.18 -5.40
N PRO A 174 -12.09 -4.27 -6.22
CA PRO A 174 -10.77 -4.52 -6.82
C PRO A 174 -9.66 -4.49 -5.77
N LEU A 175 -9.69 -3.53 -4.85
CA LEU A 175 -8.64 -3.39 -3.86
C LEU A 175 -8.64 -4.50 -2.81
N PHE A 176 -9.82 -4.88 -2.33
CA PHE A 176 -9.96 -5.91 -1.31
C PHE A 176 -9.39 -7.25 -1.81
N GLU A 177 -9.62 -7.59 -3.07
CA GLU A 177 -9.07 -8.78 -3.73
C GLU A 177 -7.54 -8.80 -3.77
N PHE A 178 -6.87 -7.64 -3.82
CA PHE A 178 -5.40 -7.55 -3.77
C PHE A 178 -4.81 -7.69 -2.36
N ILE A 179 -5.58 -7.41 -1.31
CA ILE A 179 -5.14 -7.47 0.09
C ILE A 179 -5.43 -8.84 0.70
N LEU A 180 -6.54 -9.48 0.33
CA LEU A 180 -6.97 -10.78 0.83
C LEU A 180 -5.90 -11.89 0.82
N PRO A 181 -5.04 -12.02 -0.22
CA PRO A 181 -3.98 -13.02 -0.23
C PRO A 181 -3.01 -12.90 0.95
N GLY A 182 -2.90 -11.72 1.58
CA GLY A 182 -2.11 -11.52 2.80
C GLY A 182 -2.60 -12.33 4.00
N LEU A 183 -3.88 -12.71 4.05
CA LEU A 183 -4.43 -13.58 5.11
C LEU A 183 -3.96 -15.03 5.01
N ASP A 184 -3.53 -15.47 3.82
CA ASP A 184 -3.02 -16.82 3.54
C ASP A 184 -1.49 -16.92 3.73
N ALA A 185 -0.84 -15.84 4.14
CA ALA A 185 0.60 -15.83 4.32
C ALA A 185 1.04 -16.74 5.47
N LYS A 186 2.16 -17.46 5.27
CA LYS A 186 2.78 -18.31 6.30
C LYS A 186 3.32 -17.52 7.49
N GLN A 187 3.53 -16.20 7.34
CA GLN A 187 4.12 -15.34 8.36
C GLN A 187 3.02 -14.67 9.19
N PRO A 188 2.88 -14.98 10.50
CA PRO A 188 1.83 -14.41 11.33
C PRO A 188 1.85 -12.88 11.41
N LYS A 189 3.03 -12.27 11.34
CA LYS A 189 3.19 -10.80 11.35
C LYS A 189 2.55 -10.14 10.13
N LEU A 190 2.65 -10.79 8.97
CA LEU A 190 2.04 -10.33 7.73
C LEU A 190 0.52 -10.44 7.82
N VAL A 191 0.01 -11.58 8.33
CA VAL A 191 -1.43 -11.78 8.56
C VAL A 191 -1.98 -10.74 9.54
N ALA A 192 -1.32 -10.51 10.67
CA ALA A 192 -1.74 -9.51 11.65
C ALA A 192 -1.79 -8.09 11.05
N GLN A 193 -0.77 -7.70 10.29
CA GLN A 193 -0.75 -6.40 9.61
C GLN A 193 -1.82 -6.30 8.51
N THR A 194 -2.15 -7.41 7.85
CA THR A 194 -3.24 -7.48 6.88
C THR A 194 -4.57 -7.23 7.58
N VAL A 195 -4.85 -7.90 8.70
CA VAL A 195 -6.06 -7.69 9.50
C VAL A 195 -6.16 -6.25 10.02
N LEU A 196 -5.06 -5.67 10.49
CA LEU A 196 -5.00 -4.25 10.87
C LEU A 196 -5.34 -3.34 9.69
N THR A 197 -4.79 -3.61 8.51
CA THR A 197 -5.11 -2.84 7.30
C THR A 197 -6.59 -2.99 6.95
N LEU A 198 -7.15 -4.20 7.04
CA LEU A 198 -8.58 -4.46 6.82
C LEU A 198 -9.46 -3.65 7.78
N LYS A 199 -9.04 -3.51 9.04
CA LYS A 199 -9.74 -2.67 10.03
C LYS A 199 -9.78 -1.22 9.58
N GLU A 200 -8.64 -0.64 9.20
CA GLU A 200 -8.56 0.77 8.80
C GLU A 200 -9.34 1.08 7.50
N ILE A 201 -9.47 0.11 6.59
CA ILE A 201 -10.22 0.31 5.34
C ILE A 201 -11.71 0.04 5.46
N THR A 202 -12.21 -0.45 6.61
CA THR A 202 -13.60 -0.95 6.72
C THR A 202 -14.61 0.19 6.56
N VAL A 203 -15.05 0.40 5.31
CA VAL A 203 -16.21 1.23 4.93
C VAL A 203 -17.38 0.33 4.51
N SER A 204 -17.11 -0.91 4.10
CA SER A 204 -18.13 -1.93 3.79
C SER A 204 -17.76 -3.30 4.40
N PRO A 205 -18.39 -3.70 5.51
CA PRO A 205 -17.96 -4.87 6.29
C PRO A 205 -18.32 -6.24 5.67
N LYS A 206 -19.26 -6.30 4.72
CA LYS A 206 -19.80 -7.57 4.18
C LYS A 206 -18.74 -8.52 3.59
N PRO A 207 -17.74 -8.08 2.80
CA PRO A 207 -16.71 -8.98 2.24
C PRO A 207 -15.82 -9.61 3.31
N ILE A 208 -15.61 -8.93 4.44
CA ILE A 208 -14.73 -9.37 5.54
C ILE A 208 -15.37 -10.52 6.33
N LEU A 209 -16.71 -10.54 6.43
CA LEU A 209 -17.45 -11.48 7.28
C LEU A 209 -17.12 -12.95 6.97
N LYS A 210 -16.96 -13.29 5.69
CA LYS A 210 -16.64 -14.66 5.24
C LYS A 210 -15.24 -15.12 5.65
N HIS A 211 -14.37 -14.21 6.05
CA HIS A 211 -13.00 -14.50 6.46
C HIS A 211 -12.81 -14.46 7.99
N LEU A 212 -13.80 -14.02 8.76
CA LEU A 212 -13.68 -13.90 10.22
C LEU A 212 -13.35 -15.23 10.89
N ALA A 213 -14.07 -16.30 10.57
CA ALA A 213 -13.83 -17.63 11.13
C ALA A 213 -12.38 -18.11 10.90
N LYS A 214 -11.84 -17.83 9.71
CA LYS A 214 -10.45 -18.15 9.35
C LYS A 214 -9.45 -17.36 10.19
N ILE A 215 -9.66 -16.06 10.39
CA ILE A 215 -8.74 -15.20 11.15
C ILE A 215 -8.74 -15.59 12.64
N PHE A 216 -9.92 -15.84 13.22
CA PHE A 216 -10.04 -16.29 14.62
C PHE A 216 -9.48 -17.69 14.87
N GLY A 217 -9.44 -18.55 13.83
CA GLY A 217 -8.85 -19.87 13.87
C GLY A 217 -7.32 -19.89 13.79
N HIS A 218 -6.66 -18.74 13.64
CA HIS A 218 -5.21 -18.67 13.48
C HIS A 218 -4.46 -19.03 14.78
N VAL A 219 -3.29 -19.66 14.66
CA VAL A 219 -2.48 -20.17 15.80
C VAL A 219 -1.88 -19.03 16.63
N ASP A 220 -1.53 -17.92 15.97
CA ASP A 220 -0.89 -16.76 16.59
C ASP A 220 -1.87 -15.89 17.42
N LYS A 221 -1.43 -15.48 18.62
CA LYS A 221 -2.24 -14.67 19.55
C LYS A 221 -2.49 -13.25 19.02
N ASN A 222 -1.49 -12.61 18.39
CA ASN A 222 -1.63 -11.23 17.92
C ASN A 222 -2.65 -11.16 16.78
N VAL A 223 -2.64 -12.14 15.87
CA VAL A 223 -3.64 -12.24 14.80
C VAL A 223 -5.07 -12.29 15.38
N ARG A 224 -5.29 -13.04 16.46
CA ARG A 224 -6.60 -13.09 17.12
C ARG A 224 -6.97 -11.79 17.83
N THR A 225 -6.01 -11.11 18.47
CA THR A 225 -6.25 -9.79 19.07
C THR A 225 -6.65 -8.74 18.02
N GLU A 226 -5.97 -8.73 16.88
CA GLU A 226 -6.34 -7.87 15.74
C GLU A 226 -7.71 -8.29 15.14
N ALA A 227 -8.04 -9.58 15.12
CA ALA A 227 -9.35 -10.06 14.70
C ALA A 227 -10.48 -9.54 15.59
N THR A 228 -10.26 -9.51 16.91
CA THR A 228 -11.17 -8.90 17.88
C THR A 228 -11.34 -7.41 17.59
N ALA A 229 -10.23 -6.68 17.37
CA ALA A 229 -10.28 -5.25 17.01
C ALA A 229 -11.05 -4.98 15.71
N LEU A 230 -10.79 -5.78 14.67
CA LEU A 230 -11.53 -5.72 13.40
C LEU A 230 -13.02 -6.00 13.59
N THR A 231 -13.37 -7.02 14.37
CA THR A 231 -14.76 -7.40 14.61
C THR A 231 -15.52 -6.34 15.40
N MET A 232 -14.86 -5.67 16.34
CA MET A 232 -15.41 -4.50 17.04
C MET A 232 -15.72 -3.35 16.08
N GLU A 233 -14.80 -3.01 15.16
CA GLU A 233 -15.09 -1.98 14.15
C GLU A 233 -16.22 -2.41 13.20
N VAL A 234 -16.23 -3.67 12.76
CA VAL A 234 -17.31 -4.22 11.94
C VAL A 234 -18.67 -4.15 12.66
N HIS A 235 -18.72 -4.41 13.97
CA HIS A 235 -19.92 -4.27 14.78
C HIS A 235 -20.41 -2.81 14.81
N ARG A 236 -19.51 -1.83 14.86
CA ARG A 236 -19.88 -0.41 14.80
C ARG A 236 -20.56 -0.04 13.47
N TRP A 237 -20.20 -0.70 12.37
CA TRP A 237 -20.81 -0.48 11.04
C TRP A 237 -22.11 -1.27 10.79
N LEU A 238 -22.19 -2.54 11.21
CA LEU A 238 -23.34 -3.43 10.94
C LEU A 238 -24.36 -3.52 12.08
N GLY A 239 -23.94 -3.22 13.31
CA GLY A 239 -24.70 -3.49 14.52
C GLY A 239 -25.14 -4.96 14.60
N ALA A 240 -26.42 -5.18 14.88
CA ALA A 240 -27.02 -6.50 15.08
C ALA A 240 -26.92 -7.44 13.87
N ALA A 241 -26.68 -6.93 12.66
CA ALA A 241 -26.50 -7.77 11.48
C ALA A 241 -25.20 -8.59 11.52
N LEU A 242 -24.27 -8.28 12.43
CA LEU A 242 -23.06 -9.08 12.65
C LEU A 242 -23.36 -10.42 13.34
N SER A 243 -24.39 -10.49 14.20
CA SER A 243 -24.64 -11.65 15.06
C SER A 243 -24.84 -12.95 14.28
N SER A 244 -25.44 -12.90 13.08
CA SER A 244 -25.61 -14.08 12.22
C SER A 244 -24.30 -14.66 11.67
N TYR A 245 -23.21 -13.88 11.68
CA TYR A 245 -21.89 -14.31 11.20
C TYR A 245 -20.97 -14.76 12.34
N LEU A 246 -21.30 -14.43 13.59
CA LEU A 246 -20.54 -14.85 14.77
C LEU A 246 -20.85 -16.30 15.17
N SER A 247 -21.96 -16.88 14.69
CA SER A 247 -22.32 -18.28 14.96
C SER A 247 -21.33 -19.30 14.41
N GLU A 248 -20.47 -18.90 13.46
CA GLU A 248 -19.39 -19.75 12.94
C GLU A 248 -18.15 -19.79 13.87
N LEU A 249 -18.10 -18.93 14.88
CA LEU A 249 -17.00 -18.86 15.85
C LEU A 249 -17.24 -19.77 17.05
N LYS A 250 -16.17 -20.07 17.80
CA LYS A 250 -16.30 -20.86 19.03
C LYS A 250 -17.11 -20.08 20.08
N PRO A 251 -18.01 -20.70 20.85
CA PRO A 251 -18.85 -20.00 21.83
C PRO A 251 -18.08 -19.12 22.83
N VAL A 252 -16.87 -19.55 23.21
CA VAL A 252 -15.97 -18.76 24.09
C VAL A 252 -15.57 -17.42 23.44
N GLN A 253 -15.26 -17.43 22.14
CA GLN A 253 -14.86 -16.24 21.39
C GLN A 253 -16.05 -15.30 21.19
N VAL A 254 -17.25 -15.84 20.96
CA VAL A 254 -18.49 -15.06 20.82
C VAL A 254 -18.79 -14.32 22.12
N LYS A 255 -18.68 -14.98 23.27
CA LYS A 255 -18.92 -14.36 24.58
C LYS A 255 -17.95 -13.21 24.86
N GLU A 256 -16.65 -13.40 24.58
CA GLU A 256 -15.65 -12.34 24.72
C GLU A 256 -15.93 -11.13 23.80
N LEU A 257 -16.44 -11.38 22.59
CA LEU A 257 -16.84 -10.33 21.65
C LEU A 257 -18.09 -9.57 22.11
N GLU A 258 -19.11 -10.28 22.60
CA GLU A 258 -20.33 -9.67 23.14
C GLU A 258 -20.06 -8.78 24.35
N GLU A 259 -19.19 -9.23 25.27
CA GLU A 259 -18.70 -8.41 26.38
C GLU A 259 -17.90 -7.19 25.90
N GLY A 260 -17.19 -7.32 24.77
CA GLY A 260 -16.49 -6.23 24.10
C GLY A 260 -17.45 -5.21 23.46
N PHE A 261 -18.51 -5.67 22.80
CA PHE A 261 -19.50 -4.82 22.15
C PHE A 261 -20.24 -3.94 23.16
N ALA A 262 -20.52 -4.45 24.36
CA ALA A 262 -21.18 -3.69 25.43
C ALA A 262 -20.35 -2.49 25.94
N LYS A 263 -19.04 -2.47 25.67
CA LYS A 263 -18.11 -1.40 26.07
C LYS A 263 -17.90 -0.35 24.98
N LEU A 264 -18.42 -0.58 23.77
CA LEU A 264 -18.25 0.37 22.65
C LEU A 264 -19.26 1.52 22.76
N PRO A 265 -18.86 2.76 22.45
CA PRO A 265 -19.79 3.88 22.36
C PRO A 265 -20.81 3.64 21.24
N ALA A 266 -22.05 4.06 21.47
CA ALA A 266 -23.19 3.84 20.55
C ALA A 266 -23.13 4.72 19.28
N ASP A 267 -22.08 5.53 19.10
CA ASP A 267 -21.93 6.40 17.94
C ASP A 267 -21.53 5.61 16.70
N LYS A 268 -22.31 5.79 15.62
CA LYS A 268 -21.98 5.27 14.30
C LYS A 268 -20.60 5.81 13.88
N PRO A 269 -19.65 4.96 13.47
CA PRO A 269 -18.32 5.39 13.11
C PRO A 269 -18.40 6.26 11.87
N VAL A 270 -17.85 7.47 11.95
CA VAL A 270 -17.57 8.29 10.76
C VAL A 270 -16.33 7.69 10.12
N ALA A 271 -16.38 7.42 8.81
CA ALA A 271 -15.20 6.93 8.08
C ALA A 271 -14.03 7.90 8.32
N ALA A 272 -12.93 7.41 8.92
CA ALA A 272 -11.80 8.26 9.30
C ALA A 272 -11.16 8.97 8.10
N ARG A 273 -11.39 8.47 6.88
CA ARG A 273 -11.04 9.13 5.62
C ARG A 273 -12.14 8.91 4.59
N LEU A 274 -12.58 10.02 3.99
CA LEU A 274 -13.51 10.03 2.87
C LEU A 274 -12.73 9.99 1.55
N LEU A 275 -13.35 9.43 0.54
CA LEU A 275 -12.81 9.34 -0.81
C LEU A 275 -12.69 10.75 -1.39
N ARG A 276 -11.69 11.07 -2.22
CA ARG A 276 -11.56 12.43 -2.79
C ARG A 276 -12.84 12.87 -3.51
N SER A 277 -13.54 11.92 -4.14
CA SER A 277 -14.86 12.11 -4.76
C SER A 277 -16.00 12.36 -3.76
N GLN A 278 -15.95 11.77 -2.56
CA GLN A 278 -16.92 12.03 -1.49
C GLN A 278 -16.63 13.33 -0.76
N VAL A 279 -15.37 13.75 -0.64
CA VAL A 279 -14.99 15.06 -0.13
C VAL A 279 -15.47 16.15 -1.09
N ALA A 280 -15.24 16.00 -2.39
CA ALA A 280 -15.76 16.92 -3.41
C ALA A 280 -17.30 17.03 -3.33
N ALA A 281 -18.01 15.89 -3.26
CA ALA A 281 -19.47 15.89 -3.13
C ALA A 281 -19.97 16.48 -1.80
N ALA A 282 -19.23 16.36 -0.70
CA ALA A 282 -19.58 16.98 0.58
C ALA A 282 -19.39 18.51 0.55
N VAL A 283 -18.32 18.99 -0.10
CA VAL A 283 -18.07 20.42 -0.31
C VAL A 283 -19.14 21.02 -1.24
N ASP A 284 -19.54 20.31 -2.29
CA ASP A 284 -20.60 20.74 -3.20
C ASP A 284 -21.99 20.75 -2.52
N ALA A 285 -22.25 19.83 -1.58
CA ALA A 285 -23.50 19.79 -0.82
C ALA A 285 -23.61 20.93 0.21
N GLU A 286 -22.50 21.41 0.76
CA GLU A 286 -22.48 22.57 1.65
C GLU A 286 -22.70 23.89 0.89
N GLN A 287 -22.28 23.98 -0.37
CA GLN A 287 -22.45 25.19 -1.22
C GLN A 287 -23.84 25.30 -1.86
N GLY A 288 -24.68 24.28 -1.76
CA GLY A 288 -26.05 24.26 -2.31
C GLY A 288 -27.15 24.67 -1.33
N ASN A 289 -26.79 25.14 -0.12
CA ASN A 289 -27.74 25.48 0.94
C ASN A 289 -27.69 26.97 1.37
N ASP A 290 -27.18 27.85 0.49
CA ASP A 290 -27.32 29.31 0.58
C ASP A 290 -28.26 29.84 -0.52
#